data_AF-A0ABF7QEH9-F1
#
_entry.id   AF-A0ABF7QEH9-F1
#
_cell.length_a   1.000
_cell.length_b   1.000
_cell.length_c   1.000
_cell.angle_alpha   90.00
_cell.angle_beta   90.00
_cell.angle_gamma   90.00
#
_symmetry.space_group_name_H-M   'P 1'
#
loop_
_entity.id
_entity.type
_entity.pdbx_description
1 polymer ?
#
loop_
_entity_poly.entity_id
_entity_poly.type
_entity_poly.pdbx_seq_one_letter_code
_entity_poly.pdbx_strand_id
1 'polypeptide(L)'
;MNIRALIRASIAVLTASLCAGGPVVAGPIGQPLGLTIILEDTGEPFGLPRLDLEAGAVKAKWQTLARQLADERVQLALCDGDRERCVSDAALRLLAIVDQGRAKDGRARLGEINRAINLAIRPASDFAQYGRMDVWSAPLATFDRRAGDCEDYAIAKFVALRLAGIAASDLRIVIVRDLARGEDHAVAAVRLDGRWLMLDNQRMAMVRDSDARQIRPLFVMDETGIGRYQASPFWSEAGAALPVPSALGSR
;
A
#
# COMPACT_ATOMS: atom_id res chain seq x y z
N MET A 1 -47.54 26.49 30.60
CA MET A 1 -48.24 25.77 31.70
C MET A 1 -47.23 24.81 32.33
N ASN A 2 -46.83 25.10 33.59
CA ASN A 2 -46.08 24.34 34.64
C ASN A 2 -44.85 23.48 34.28
N ILE A 3 -43.61 23.71 34.78
CA ILE A 3 -43.02 23.95 36.14
C ILE A 3 -42.94 22.70 37.04
N ARG A 4 -41.68 22.26 37.33
CA ARG A 4 -41.10 21.72 38.61
C ARG A 4 -39.81 20.91 38.26
N ALA A 5 -38.58 21.43 38.39
CA ALA A 5 -37.76 21.65 39.58
C ALA A 5 -37.39 20.37 40.37
N LEU A 6 -36.09 20.04 40.48
CA LEU A 6 -35.36 20.09 41.77
C LEU A 6 -33.86 19.75 41.65
N ILE A 7 -33.09 20.68 42.20
CA ILE A 7 -31.67 20.66 42.55
C ILE A 7 -31.47 19.85 43.83
N ARG A 8 -30.39 19.05 43.93
CA ARG A 8 -29.75 18.75 45.22
C ARG A 8 -28.23 18.71 45.09
N ALA A 9 -27.61 19.75 45.66
CA ALA A 9 -26.21 19.80 46.03
C ALA A 9 -25.95 18.86 47.22
N SER A 10 -24.77 18.26 47.29
CA SER A 10 -24.29 17.55 48.48
C SER A 10 -22.88 18.00 48.82
N ILE A 11 -22.86 18.92 49.79
CA ILE A 11 -21.95 19.15 50.90
C ILE A 11 -20.63 18.35 50.89
N ALA A 12 -19.53 19.10 50.89
CA ALA A 12 -18.19 18.67 51.21
C ALA A 12 -18.04 18.41 52.72
N VAL A 13 -17.34 17.33 53.08
CA VAL A 13 -16.76 17.13 54.41
C VAL A 13 -15.25 17.14 54.26
N LEU A 14 -14.61 18.18 54.80
CA LEU A 14 -13.17 18.25 55.02
C LEU A 14 -12.82 17.37 56.22
N THR A 15 -11.97 16.37 56.02
CA THR A 15 -11.19 15.75 57.09
C THR A 15 -9.72 15.98 56.81
N ALA A 16 -9.09 16.80 57.64
CA ALA A 16 -7.64 16.95 57.70
C ALA A 16 -7.02 15.66 58.24
N SER A 17 -6.03 15.12 57.54
CA SER A 17 -5.12 14.10 58.07
C SER A 17 -3.69 14.61 58.03
N LEU A 18 -3.05 14.46 59.18
CA LEU A 18 -1.71 14.90 59.54
C LEU A 18 -0.62 14.21 58.70
N CYS A 19 0.49 14.93 58.56
CA CYS A 19 1.75 14.51 57.95
C CYS A 19 2.29 13.18 58.50
N ALA A 20 2.72 12.30 57.59
CA ALA A 20 3.76 11.32 57.85
C ALA A 20 4.70 11.30 56.64
N GLY A 21 5.95 11.72 56.85
CA GLY A 21 7.00 11.64 55.85
C GLY A 21 7.35 10.18 55.56
N GLY A 22 7.12 9.76 54.32
CA GLY A 22 7.67 8.51 53.79
C GLY A 22 9.14 8.71 53.37
N PRO A 23 9.97 7.64 53.38
CA PRO A 23 11.38 7.77 53.10
C PRO A 23 11.61 8.10 51.62
N VAL A 24 12.55 9.01 51.37
CA VAL A 24 13.12 9.23 50.04
C VAL A 24 13.89 7.96 49.66
N VAL A 25 13.31 7.15 48.79
CA VAL A 25 14.04 6.04 48.15
C VAL A 25 14.86 6.63 47.01
N ALA A 26 16.17 6.70 47.21
CA ALA A 26 17.12 6.98 46.13
C ALA A 26 17.05 5.83 45.12
N GLY A 27 16.49 6.09 43.94
CA GLY A 27 16.54 5.16 42.81
C GLY A 27 18.00 4.94 42.36
N PRO A 28 18.35 3.74 41.88
CA PRO A 28 19.71 3.45 41.48
C PRO A 28 20.09 4.30 40.27
N ILE A 29 21.20 5.03 40.41
CA ILE A 29 21.89 5.69 39.31
C ILE A 29 22.49 4.57 38.44
N GLY A 30 22.01 4.41 37.20
CA GLY A 30 22.65 3.52 36.24
C GLY A 30 21.73 2.66 35.36
N GLN A 31 20.54 3.12 34.98
CA GLN A 31 19.86 2.53 33.82
C GLN A 31 20.25 3.31 32.57
N PRO A 32 20.80 2.66 31.52
CA PRO A 32 20.97 3.34 30.24
C PRO A 32 19.58 3.79 29.80
N LEU A 33 19.45 5.06 29.43
CA LEU A 33 18.26 5.58 28.77
C LEU A 33 18.07 4.73 27.51
N GLY A 34 17.19 3.74 27.61
CA GLY A 34 16.72 2.98 26.46
C GLY A 34 16.03 3.97 25.55
N LEU A 35 16.76 4.45 24.54
CA LEU A 35 16.15 5.06 23.36
C LEU A 35 15.27 3.97 22.76
N THR A 36 14.01 3.94 23.20
CA THR A 36 12.98 3.23 22.50
C THR A 36 12.75 4.08 21.27
N ILE A 37 13.49 3.78 20.20
CA ILE A 37 13.19 4.34 18.89
C ILE A 37 11.83 3.76 18.55
N ILE A 38 10.78 4.53 18.81
CA ILE A 38 9.49 4.29 18.18
C ILE A 38 9.76 4.60 16.72
N LEU A 39 10.10 3.57 15.94
CA LEU A 39 9.99 3.63 14.49
C LEU A 39 8.50 3.87 14.24
N GLU A 40 8.14 5.12 13.97
CA GLU A 40 6.79 5.46 13.53
C GLU A 40 6.47 4.58 12.33
N ASP A 41 5.40 3.78 12.44
CA ASP A 41 4.84 3.09 11.29
C ASP A 41 4.40 4.17 10.31
N THR A 42 5.13 4.28 9.19
CA THR A 42 4.82 5.26 8.15
C THR A 42 3.45 4.96 7.51
N GLY A 43 2.88 3.79 7.77
CA GLY A 43 1.66 3.32 7.13
C GLY A 43 1.86 2.99 5.66
N GLU A 44 3.10 2.96 5.18
CA GLU A 44 3.46 2.73 3.78
C GLU A 44 4.33 1.46 3.64
N PRO A 45 4.27 0.78 2.48
CA PRO A 45 5.18 -0.32 2.18
C PRO A 45 6.65 0.09 2.36
N PHE A 46 7.49 -0.88 2.74
CA PHE A 46 8.92 -0.72 2.98
C PHE A 46 9.28 0.13 4.21
N GLY A 47 8.30 0.60 4.99
CA GLY A 47 8.53 1.47 6.14
C GLY A 47 9.18 2.80 5.75
N LEU A 48 9.03 3.22 4.50
CA LEU A 48 9.58 4.47 3.97
C LEU A 48 8.48 5.52 3.90
N PRO A 49 8.75 6.78 4.30
CA PRO A 49 7.75 7.83 4.19
C PRO A 49 7.54 8.21 2.71
N ARG A 50 6.29 8.55 2.38
CA ARG A 50 5.91 9.14 1.09
C ARG A 50 5.99 10.66 1.15
N LEU A 51 6.48 11.26 0.08
CA LEU A 51 6.32 12.68 -0.21
C LEU A 51 5.37 12.83 -1.40
N ASP A 52 4.21 13.42 -1.17
CA ASP A 52 3.22 13.65 -2.22
C ASP A 52 3.80 14.49 -3.36
N LEU A 53 3.49 14.08 -4.58
CA LEU A 53 3.89 14.82 -5.76
C LEU A 53 2.86 15.91 -6.04
N GLU A 54 3.31 17.13 -6.33
CA GLU A 54 2.41 18.21 -6.73
C GLU A 54 2.18 18.29 -8.24
N ALA A 55 3.18 17.91 -9.03
CA ALA A 55 3.13 17.88 -10.49
C ALA A 55 4.07 16.81 -11.06
N GLY A 56 4.07 16.66 -12.38
CA GLY A 56 4.97 15.76 -13.12
C GLY A 56 4.24 14.70 -13.93
N ALA A 57 4.98 14.01 -14.81
CA ALA A 57 4.41 13.06 -15.77
C ALA A 57 3.67 11.91 -15.07
N VAL A 58 4.26 11.31 -14.03
CA VAL A 58 3.64 10.20 -13.29
C VAL A 58 2.36 10.66 -12.58
N LYS A 59 2.34 11.88 -12.01
CA LYS A 59 1.11 12.45 -11.42
C LYS A 59 0.03 12.69 -12.46
N ALA A 60 0.37 13.22 -13.63
CA ALA A 60 -0.60 13.42 -14.71
C ALA A 60 -1.20 12.09 -15.20
N LYS A 61 -0.39 11.03 -15.28
CA LYS A 61 -0.85 9.67 -15.57
C LYS A 61 -1.81 9.17 -14.49
N TRP A 62 -1.41 9.23 -13.22
CA TRP A 62 -2.25 8.81 -12.10
C TRP A 62 -3.58 9.58 -12.06
N GLN A 63 -3.58 10.89 -12.28
CA GLN A 63 -4.82 11.67 -12.33
C GLN A 63 -5.76 11.25 -13.46
N THR A 64 -5.21 10.86 -14.61
CA THR A 64 -5.98 10.35 -15.73
C THR A 64 -6.59 9.00 -15.39
N LEU A 65 -5.77 8.08 -14.88
CA LEU A 65 -6.23 6.79 -14.42
C LEU A 65 -7.28 6.91 -13.30
N ALA A 66 -7.07 7.76 -12.31
CA ALA A 66 -7.98 7.94 -11.17
C ALA A 66 -9.38 8.38 -11.61
N ARG A 67 -9.49 9.22 -12.67
CA ARG A 67 -10.79 9.55 -13.28
C ARG A 67 -11.44 8.34 -13.92
N GLN A 68 -10.68 7.57 -14.70
CA GLN A 68 -11.16 6.33 -15.32
C GLN A 68 -11.61 5.31 -14.26
N LEU A 69 -10.86 5.15 -13.17
CA LEU A 69 -11.24 4.29 -12.04
C LEU A 69 -12.52 4.76 -11.35
N ALA A 70 -12.73 6.07 -11.24
CA ALA A 70 -13.97 6.63 -10.68
C ALA A 70 -15.18 6.33 -11.57
N ASP A 71 -15.02 6.42 -12.89
CA ASP A 71 -16.06 6.07 -13.86
C ASP A 71 -16.36 4.56 -13.85
N GLU A 72 -15.32 3.72 -13.91
CA GLU A 72 -15.46 2.27 -13.86
C GLU A 72 -16.09 1.78 -12.55
N ARG A 73 -15.85 2.46 -11.42
CA ARG A 73 -16.49 2.11 -10.14
C ARG A 73 -18.01 2.21 -10.21
N VAL A 74 -18.56 3.17 -10.94
CA VAL A 74 -20.02 3.29 -11.13
C VAL A 74 -20.54 2.10 -11.94
N GLN A 75 -19.87 1.78 -13.05
CA GLN A 75 -20.23 0.64 -13.90
C GLN A 75 -20.13 -0.70 -13.15
N LEU A 76 -19.05 -0.90 -12.39
CA LEU A 76 -18.82 -2.08 -11.58
C LEU A 76 -19.87 -2.22 -10.48
N ALA A 77 -20.27 -1.13 -9.82
CA ALA A 77 -21.33 -1.16 -8.82
C ALA A 77 -22.70 -1.54 -9.42
N LEU A 78 -23.03 -1.01 -10.59
CA LEU A 78 -24.26 -1.38 -11.31
C LEU A 78 -24.25 -2.85 -11.70
N CYS A 79 -23.14 -3.34 -12.25
CA CYS A 79 -22.98 -4.74 -12.61
C CYS A 79 -22.96 -5.67 -11.38
N ASP A 80 -22.39 -5.26 -10.24
CA ASP A 80 -22.40 -6.05 -9.00
C ASP A 80 -23.83 -6.21 -8.47
N GLY A 81 -24.67 -5.16 -8.61
CA GLY A 81 -26.08 -5.18 -8.19
C GLY A 81 -27.03 -5.98 -9.09
N ASP A 82 -26.75 -6.09 -10.39
CA ASP A 82 -27.56 -6.88 -11.34
C ASP A 82 -26.66 -7.53 -12.40
N ARG A 83 -26.15 -8.72 -12.06
CA ARG A 83 -25.23 -9.50 -12.92
C ARG A 83 -25.90 -9.98 -14.20
N GLU A 84 -27.19 -10.28 -14.17
CA GLU A 84 -27.93 -10.82 -15.33
C GLU A 84 -28.13 -9.76 -16.42
N ARG A 85 -28.23 -8.48 -16.03
CA ARG A 85 -28.41 -7.37 -16.97
C ARG A 85 -27.13 -6.57 -17.24
N CYS A 86 -26.01 -6.95 -16.64
CA CYS A 86 -24.72 -6.31 -16.90
C CYS A 86 -24.27 -6.59 -18.34
N VAL A 87 -24.10 -5.52 -19.12
CA VAL A 87 -23.66 -5.59 -20.53
C VAL A 87 -22.13 -5.74 -20.69
N SER A 88 -21.37 -5.51 -19.62
CA SER A 88 -19.91 -5.48 -19.68
C SER A 88 -19.33 -6.83 -19.28
N ASP A 89 -18.89 -7.57 -20.29
CA ASP A 89 -18.11 -8.81 -20.14
C ASP A 89 -16.88 -8.64 -19.25
N ALA A 90 -16.15 -7.54 -19.41
CA ALA A 90 -15.00 -7.22 -18.59
C ALA A 90 -15.37 -7.06 -17.11
N ALA A 91 -16.48 -6.35 -16.82
CA ALA A 91 -16.97 -6.17 -15.46
C ALA A 91 -17.38 -7.51 -14.86
N LEU A 92 -18.11 -8.36 -15.59
CA LEU A 92 -18.49 -9.69 -15.14
C LEU A 92 -17.28 -10.58 -14.84
N ARG A 93 -16.22 -10.53 -15.66
CA ARG A 93 -14.98 -11.27 -15.42
C ARG A 93 -14.26 -10.80 -14.16
N LEU A 94 -14.09 -9.48 -14.00
CA LEU A 94 -13.46 -8.92 -12.81
C LEU A 94 -14.27 -9.26 -11.55
N LEU A 95 -15.59 -9.09 -11.61
CA LEU A 95 -16.47 -9.37 -10.48
C LEU A 95 -16.50 -10.86 -10.11
N ALA A 96 -16.40 -11.78 -11.08
CA ALA A 96 -16.26 -13.21 -10.80
C ALA A 96 -14.97 -13.53 -10.01
N ILE A 97 -13.86 -12.85 -10.32
CA ILE A 97 -12.61 -12.97 -9.54
C ILE A 97 -12.80 -12.40 -8.13
N VAL A 98 -13.49 -11.26 -8.01
CA VAL A 98 -13.83 -10.66 -6.71
C VAL A 98 -14.65 -11.63 -5.86
N ASP A 99 -15.63 -12.31 -6.45
CA ASP A 99 -16.47 -13.29 -5.73
C ASP A 99 -15.66 -14.49 -5.25
N GLN A 100 -14.73 -15.00 -6.07
CA GLN A 100 -13.79 -16.06 -5.66
C GLN A 100 -12.93 -15.62 -4.46
N GLY A 101 -12.48 -14.37 -4.47
CA GLY A 101 -11.75 -13.77 -3.34
C GLY A 101 -12.63 -13.62 -2.10
N ARG A 102 -13.84 -13.08 -2.23
CA ARG A 102 -14.81 -12.89 -1.13
C ARG A 102 -15.19 -14.21 -0.45
N ALA A 103 -15.14 -15.34 -1.18
CA ALA A 103 -15.35 -16.67 -0.63
C ALA A 103 -14.17 -17.23 0.21
N LYS A 104 -13.11 -16.43 0.41
CA LYS A 104 -11.93 -16.77 1.21
C LYS A 104 -11.65 -15.67 2.24
N ASP A 105 -10.80 -15.98 3.21
CA ASP A 105 -10.38 -15.06 4.27
C ASP A 105 -8.87 -14.89 4.35
N GLY A 106 -8.46 -13.78 4.99
CA GLY A 106 -7.07 -13.45 5.27
C GLY A 106 -6.17 -13.61 4.04
N ARG A 107 -5.04 -14.30 4.21
CA ARG A 107 -4.05 -14.50 3.14
C ARG A 107 -4.61 -15.29 1.94
N ALA A 108 -5.59 -16.18 2.14
CA ALA A 108 -6.17 -16.97 1.06
C ALA A 108 -6.98 -16.10 0.09
N ARG A 109 -7.71 -15.10 0.59
CA ARG A 109 -8.40 -14.09 -0.25
C ARG A 109 -7.44 -13.37 -1.18
N LEU A 110 -6.34 -12.87 -0.62
CA LEU A 110 -5.32 -12.13 -1.38
C LEU A 110 -4.65 -13.01 -2.43
N GLY A 111 -4.32 -14.25 -2.05
CA GLY A 111 -3.71 -15.22 -2.95
C GLY A 111 -4.62 -15.62 -4.10
N GLU A 112 -5.92 -15.80 -3.84
CA GLU A 112 -6.90 -16.15 -4.89
C GLU A 112 -7.05 -15.02 -5.90
N ILE A 113 -7.19 -13.77 -5.45
CA ILE A 113 -7.27 -12.61 -6.33
C ILE A 113 -5.98 -12.44 -7.15
N ASN A 114 -4.81 -12.56 -6.51
CA ASN A 114 -3.52 -12.47 -7.20
C ASN A 114 -3.42 -13.51 -8.31
N ARG A 115 -3.73 -14.77 -7.99
CA ARG A 115 -3.68 -15.90 -8.91
C ARG A 115 -4.65 -15.72 -10.08
N ALA A 116 -5.91 -15.42 -9.78
CA ALA A 116 -6.95 -15.32 -10.78
C ALA A 116 -6.69 -14.18 -11.77
N ILE A 117 -6.21 -13.02 -11.31
CA ILE A 117 -5.81 -11.92 -12.20
C ILE A 117 -4.61 -12.31 -13.04
N ASN A 118 -3.58 -12.92 -12.44
CA ASN A 118 -2.40 -13.37 -13.18
C ASN A 118 -2.73 -14.39 -14.28
N LEU A 119 -3.84 -15.14 -14.15
CA LEU A 119 -4.31 -16.09 -15.16
C LEU A 119 -5.28 -15.47 -16.17
N ALA A 120 -6.00 -14.41 -15.80
CA ALA A 120 -7.00 -13.76 -16.65
C ALA A 120 -6.40 -12.80 -17.68
N ILE A 121 -5.22 -12.25 -17.38
CA ILE A 121 -4.51 -11.30 -18.23
C ILE A 121 -3.28 -12.01 -18.82
N ARG A 122 -3.01 -11.78 -20.11
CA ARG A 122 -1.78 -12.24 -20.77
C ARG A 122 -0.73 -11.13 -20.76
N PRO A 123 0.55 -11.40 -20.44
CA PRO A 123 1.59 -10.39 -20.52
C PRO A 123 1.74 -9.86 -21.96
N ALA A 124 1.71 -8.54 -22.13
CA ALA A 124 1.95 -7.85 -23.39
C ALA A 124 2.41 -6.42 -23.11
N SER A 125 3.44 -5.93 -23.81
CA SER A 125 3.87 -4.54 -23.67
C SER A 125 2.85 -3.58 -24.25
N ASP A 126 2.79 -2.36 -23.70
CA ASP A 126 1.94 -1.31 -24.27
C ASP A 126 2.19 -1.03 -25.73
N PHE A 127 3.44 -1.10 -26.19
CA PHE A 127 3.73 -0.85 -27.59
C PHE A 127 3.04 -1.86 -28.50
N ALA A 128 2.99 -3.13 -28.09
CA ALA A 128 2.30 -4.17 -28.84
C ALA A 128 0.77 -4.00 -28.79
N GLN A 129 0.22 -3.42 -27.71
CA GLN A 129 -1.21 -3.25 -27.51
C GLN A 129 -1.77 -1.95 -28.11
N TYR A 130 -1.01 -0.86 -28.02
CA TYR A 130 -1.45 0.52 -28.24
C TYR A 130 -0.57 1.29 -29.22
N GLY A 131 0.61 0.77 -29.60
CA GLY A 131 1.60 1.51 -30.38
C GLY A 131 2.23 2.69 -29.61
N ARG A 132 2.08 2.72 -28.29
CA ARG A 132 2.58 3.76 -27.38
C ARG A 132 3.23 3.10 -26.17
N MET A 133 4.13 3.81 -25.49
CA MET A 133 4.79 3.31 -24.28
C MET A 133 4.06 3.81 -23.03
N ASP A 134 3.97 2.97 -21.99
CA ASP A 134 3.62 3.33 -20.62
C ASP A 134 2.20 3.95 -20.53
N VAL A 135 1.22 3.17 -20.98
CA VAL A 135 -0.22 3.44 -21.05
C VAL A 135 -0.91 2.75 -19.88
N TRP A 136 -1.30 3.54 -18.89
CA TRP A 136 -1.97 2.98 -17.72
C TRP A 136 -3.44 2.74 -18.00
N SER A 137 -3.85 1.47 -17.98
CA SER A 137 -5.22 1.09 -18.31
C SER A 137 -6.02 0.84 -17.03
N ALA A 138 -7.25 1.33 -17.01
CA ALA A 138 -8.20 0.95 -15.98
C ALA A 138 -8.66 -0.53 -16.18
N PRO A 139 -9.09 -1.23 -15.12
CA PRO A 139 -9.32 -2.67 -15.17
C PRO A 139 -10.24 -3.13 -16.30
N LEU A 140 -11.36 -2.45 -16.57
CA LEU A 140 -12.28 -2.92 -17.62
C LEU A 140 -11.61 -2.90 -18.99
N ALA A 141 -10.82 -1.87 -19.29
CA ALA A 141 -10.03 -1.79 -20.53
C ALA A 141 -8.99 -2.92 -20.64
N THR A 142 -8.35 -3.30 -19.53
CA THR A 142 -7.41 -4.44 -19.48
C THR A 142 -8.14 -5.77 -19.69
N PHE A 143 -9.31 -5.97 -19.08
CA PHE A 143 -10.10 -7.20 -19.20
C PHE A 143 -10.79 -7.38 -20.57
N ASP A 144 -11.08 -6.28 -21.28
CA ASP A 144 -11.54 -6.33 -22.67
C ASP A 144 -10.44 -6.82 -23.60
N ARG A 145 -9.20 -6.35 -23.41
CA ARG A 145 -8.02 -6.79 -24.19
C ARG A 145 -7.49 -8.15 -23.76
N ARG A 146 -7.74 -8.53 -22.50
CA ARG A 146 -7.14 -9.69 -21.83
C ARG A 146 -5.62 -9.68 -21.92
N ALA A 147 -5.04 -8.50 -21.96
CA ALA A 147 -3.61 -8.27 -22.10
C ALA A 147 -3.22 -6.99 -21.35
N GLY A 148 -1.97 -6.96 -20.88
CA GLY A 148 -1.43 -5.87 -20.07
C GLY A 148 0.04 -6.12 -19.73
N ASP A 149 0.75 -5.10 -19.30
CA ASP A 149 2.07 -5.19 -18.66
C ASP A 149 1.96 -4.94 -17.16
N CYS A 150 3.04 -4.52 -16.49
CA CYS A 150 3.13 -4.61 -15.03
C CYS A 150 2.10 -3.75 -14.29
N GLU A 151 1.87 -2.52 -14.76
CA GLU A 151 0.94 -1.58 -14.15
C GLU A 151 -0.51 -2.02 -14.32
N ASP A 152 -0.87 -2.56 -15.48
CA ASP A 152 -2.24 -3.00 -15.76
C ASP A 152 -2.65 -4.12 -14.79
N TYR A 153 -1.73 -5.05 -14.49
CA TYR A 153 -1.96 -6.09 -13.49
C TYR A 153 -2.03 -5.51 -12.08
N ALA A 154 -1.15 -4.57 -11.73
CA ALA A 154 -1.15 -3.94 -10.41
C ALA A 154 -2.45 -3.18 -10.16
N ILE A 155 -2.93 -2.43 -11.15
CA ILE A 155 -4.19 -1.68 -11.12
C ILE A 155 -5.39 -2.62 -11.02
N ALA A 156 -5.44 -3.67 -11.83
CA ALA A 156 -6.49 -4.68 -11.76
C ALA A 156 -6.56 -5.33 -10.37
N LYS A 157 -5.41 -5.68 -9.78
CA LYS A 157 -5.33 -6.24 -8.42
C LYS A 157 -5.78 -5.25 -7.37
N PHE A 158 -5.30 -4.01 -7.44
CA PHE A 158 -5.69 -2.95 -6.51
C PHE A 158 -7.22 -2.78 -6.47
N VAL A 159 -7.87 -2.70 -7.64
CA VAL A 159 -9.33 -2.57 -7.73
C VAL A 159 -10.05 -3.83 -7.24
N ALA A 160 -9.61 -5.02 -7.66
CA ALA A 160 -10.22 -6.27 -7.23
C ALA A 160 -10.16 -6.46 -5.70
N LEU A 161 -9.03 -6.15 -5.07
CA LEU A 161 -8.86 -6.20 -3.63
C LEU A 161 -9.79 -5.20 -2.92
N ARG A 162 -9.91 -3.98 -3.46
CA ARG A 162 -10.82 -2.96 -2.92
C ARG A 162 -12.27 -3.42 -2.98
N LEU A 163 -12.71 -4.01 -4.10
CA LEU A 163 -14.04 -4.58 -4.27
C LEU A 163 -14.27 -5.82 -3.38
N ALA A 164 -13.23 -6.59 -3.09
CA ALA A 164 -13.25 -7.71 -2.15
C ALA A 164 -13.25 -7.28 -0.67
N GLY A 165 -13.37 -5.98 -0.40
CA GLY A 165 -13.56 -5.43 0.94
C GLY A 165 -12.27 -5.12 1.70
N ILE A 166 -11.11 -5.14 1.04
CA ILE A 166 -9.87 -4.65 1.69
C ILE A 166 -9.97 -3.13 1.86
N ALA A 167 -9.59 -2.64 3.04
CA ALA A 167 -9.60 -1.22 3.36
C ALA A 167 -8.62 -0.45 2.46
N ALA A 168 -8.99 0.76 2.07
CA ALA A 168 -8.14 1.56 1.20
C ALA A 168 -6.80 1.94 1.84
N SER A 169 -6.79 2.14 3.17
CA SER A 169 -5.56 2.36 3.94
C SER A 169 -4.57 1.19 3.85
N ASP A 170 -5.05 -0.01 3.51
CA ASP A 170 -4.26 -1.24 3.42
C ASP A 170 -3.95 -1.63 1.97
N LEU A 171 -4.16 -0.73 1.01
CA LEU A 171 -3.88 -0.98 -0.41
C LEU A 171 -3.00 0.11 -1.00
N ARG A 172 -1.99 -0.31 -1.76
CA ARG A 172 -1.15 0.57 -2.58
C ARG A 172 -0.90 -0.04 -3.95
N ILE A 173 -0.63 0.81 -4.92
CA ILE A 173 0.17 0.45 -6.09
C ILE A 173 1.57 1.02 -5.85
N VAL A 174 2.59 0.22 -6.11
CA VAL A 174 3.99 0.58 -5.89
C VAL A 174 4.76 0.40 -7.19
N ILE A 175 5.46 1.45 -7.60
CA ILE A 175 6.45 1.37 -8.67
C ILE A 175 7.83 1.22 -8.03
N VAL A 176 8.56 0.21 -8.45
CA VAL A 176 9.90 -0.12 -7.97
C VAL A 176 10.88 -0.21 -9.13
N ARG A 177 12.17 -0.01 -8.88
CA ARG A 177 13.25 -0.45 -9.77
C ARG A 177 13.61 -1.89 -9.42
N ASP A 178 13.44 -2.83 -10.34
CA ASP A 178 14.04 -4.16 -10.26
C ASP A 178 15.55 -4.03 -10.47
N LEU A 179 16.34 -4.33 -9.44
CA LEU A 179 17.79 -4.18 -9.46
C LEU A 179 18.48 -5.31 -10.24
N ALA A 180 17.84 -6.46 -10.36
CA ALA A 180 18.39 -7.60 -11.11
C ALA A 180 18.20 -7.41 -12.62
N ARG A 181 17.08 -6.82 -13.04
CA ARG A 181 16.76 -6.56 -14.45
C ARG A 181 17.11 -5.16 -14.92
N GLY A 182 17.26 -4.21 -14.00
CA GLY A 182 17.56 -2.81 -14.31
C GLY A 182 16.36 -2.01 -14.84
N GLU A 183 15.12 -2.52 -14.71
CA GLU A 183 13.89 -1.93 -15.24
C GLU A 183 12.93 -1.50 -14.12
N ASP A 184 12.04 -0.55 -14.43
CA ASP A 184 10.95 -0.21 -13.51
C ASP A 184 9.84 -1.26 -13.61
N HIS A 185 9.20 -1.57 -12.48
CA HIS A 185 8.18 -2.59 -12.35
C HIS A 185 7.07 -2.13 -11.40
N ALA A 186 5.82 -2.36 -11.76
CA ALA A 186 4.66 -2.03 -10.94
C ALA A 186 4.06 -3.27 -10.29
N VAL A 187 3.66 -3.12 -9.02
CA VAL A 187 3.05 -4.19 -8.21
C VAL A 187 1.96 -3.62 -7.31
N ALA A 188 0.95 -4.43 -7.00
CA ALA A 188 0.01 -4.11 -5.94
C ALA A 188 0.63 -4.50 -4.59
N ALA A 189 0.43 -3.69 -3.57
CA ALA A 189 0.78 -4.02 -2.19
C ALA A 189 -0.49 -4.01 -1.32
N VAL A 190 -0.60 -5.00 -0.45
CA VAL A 190 -1.73 -5.13 0.48
C VAL A 190 -1.23 -5.41 1.89
N ARG A 191 -1.79 -4.72 2.89
CA ARG A 191 -1.46 -4.93 4.29
C ARG A 191 -2.37 -5.99 4.90
N LEU A 192 -1.76 -7.00 5.54
CA LEU A 192 -2.44 -8.04 6.28
C LEU A 192 -1.65 -8.30 7.57
N ASP A 193 -2.34 -8.27 8.72
CA ASP A 193 -1.74 -8.49 10.05
C ASP A 193 -0.50 -7.63 10.30
N GLY A 194 -0.59 -6.34 9.92
CA GLY A 194 0.49 -5.35 10.09
C GLY A 194 1.67 -5.50 9.13
N ARG A 195 1.58 -6.35 8.10
CA ARG A 195 2.66 -6.59 7.13
C ARG A 195 2.20 -6.33 5.71
N TRP A 196 3.04 -5.71 4.90
CA TRP A 196 2.78 -5.51 3.48
C TRP A 196 3.18 -6.74 2.67
N LEU A 197 2.28 -7.15 1.79
CA LEU A 197 2.46 -8.24 0.83
C LEU A 197 2.39 -7.68 -0.58
N MET A 198 3.42 -7.96 -1.37
CA MET A 198 3.55 -7.58 -2.77
C MET A 198 2.91 -8.65 -3.65
N LEU A 199 1.95 -8.24 -4.47
CA LEU A 199 1.23 -9.06 -5.43
C LEU A 199 1.70 -8.71 -6.84
N ASP A 200 2.53 -9.58 -7.38
CA ASP A 200 3.32 -9.37 -8.59
C ASP A 200 2.76 -10.23 -9.74
N ASN A 201 2.82 -9.75 -10.98
CA ASN A 201 2.43 -10.52 -12.17
C ASN A 201 3.54 -11.49 -12.61
N GLN A 202 4.79 -11.24 -12.23
CA GLN A 202 5.92 -12.11 -12.55
C GLN A 202 5.97 -13.41 -11.72
N ARG A 203 5.21 -13.48 -10.61
CA ARG A 203 5.18 -14.65 -9.72
C ARG A 203 3.85 -14.76 -8.96
N MET A 204 3.41 -15.99 -8.69
CA MET A 204 2.19 -16.23 -7.91
C MET A 204 2.40 -16.02 -6.39
N ALA A 205 3.64 -16.20 -5.92
CA ALA A 205 3.97 -16.05 -4.51
C ALA A 205 3.89 -14.58 -4.07
N MET A 206 3.08 -14.29 -3.06
CA MET A 206 3.04 -12.98 -2.43
C MET A 206 4.24 -12.82 -1.48
N VAL A 207 5.11 -11.86 -1.81
CA VAL A 207 6.38 -11.61 -1.11
C VAL A 207 6.18 -10.48 -0.10
N ARG A 208 6.74 -10.57 1.10
CA ARG A 208 6.72 -9.43 2.03
C ARG A 208 7.62 -8.32 1.51
N ASP A 209 7.21 -7.07 1.70
CA ASP A 209 8.04 -5.90 1.40
C ASP A 209 9.45 -6.00 2.03
N SER A 210 9.54 -6.46 3.28
CA SER A 210 10.79 -6.67 4.02
C SER A 210 11.73 -7.72 3.40
N ASP A 211 11.20 -8.62 2.57
CA ASP A 211 11.97 -9.69 1.91
C ASP A 211 12.32 -9.34 0.46
N ALA A 212 11.76 -8.25 -0.08
CA ALA A 212 11.97 -7.83 -1.46
C ALA A 212 13.30 -7.05 -1.60
N ARG A 213 14.43 -7.73 -1.37
CA ARG A 213 15.77 -7.11 -1.30
C ARG A 213 16.33 -6.64 -2.65
N GLN A 214 15.78 -7.15 -3.76
CA GLN A 214 16.25 -6.86 -5.12
C GLN A 214 15.41 -5.78 -5.82
N ILE A 215 14.65 -4.99 -5.05
CA ILE A 215 13.88 -3.88 -5.58
C ILE A 215 14.19 -2.60 -4.81
N ARG A 216 14.17 -1.47 -5.49
CA ARG A 216 14.22 -0.14 -4.87
C ARG A 216 12.88 0.57 -5.09
N PRO A 217 12.10 0.86 -4.04
CA PRO A 217 10.82 1.53 -4.20
C PRO A 217 11.01 2.97 -4.69
N LEU A 218 10.20 3.39 -5.66
CA LEU A 218 10.29 4.71 -6.32
C LEU A 218 9.06 5.55 -6.02
N PHE A 219 7.88 5.02 -6.36
CA PHE A 219 6.61 5.71 -6.19
C PHE A 219 5.59 4.81 -5.52
N VAL A 220 4.64 5.45 -4.83
CA VAL A 220 3.51 4.80 -4.19
C VAL A 220 2.26 5.61 -4.45
N MET A 221 1.15 4.93 -4.65
CA MET A 221 -0.15 5.55 -4.90
C MET A 221 -1.29 4.76 -4.31
N ASP A 222 -2.35 5.49 -3.99
CA ASP A 222 -3.62 5.02 -3.45
C ASP A 222 -4.74 5.97 -3.88
N GLU A 223 -5.94 5.78 -3.33
CA GLU A 223 -7.10 6.63 -3.64
C GLU A 223 -6.91 8.12 -3.31
N THR A 224 -5.95 8.49 -2.46
CA THR A 224 -5.67 9.88 -2.08
C THR A 224 -4.74 10.58 -3.07
N GLY A 225 -3.87 9.83 -3.75
CA GLY A 225 -2.90 10.43 -4.66
C GLY A 225 -1.67 9.57 -4.90
N ILE A 226 -0.59 10.24 -5.29
CA ILE A 226 0.70 9.65 -5.62
C ILE A 226 1.81 10.39 -4.88
N GLY A 227 2.73 9.63 -4.29
CA GLY A 227 3.95 10.13 -3.68
C GLY A 227 5.19 9.41 -4.19
N ARG A 228 6.34 10.04 -3.97
CA ARG A 228 7.66 9.44 -4.13
C ARG A 228 8.15 8.96 -2.77
N TYR A 229 8.76 7.78 -2.71
CA TYR A 229 9.43 7.36 -1.48
C TYR A 229 10.63 8.25 -1.20
N GLN A 230 10.79 8.67 0.05
CA GLN A 230 12.02 9.31 0.48
C GLN A 230 13.04 8.21 0.78
N ALA A 231 14.21 8.30 0.15
CA ALA A 231 15.34 7.47 0.55
C ALA A 231 15.65 7.74 2.02
N SER A 232 15.76 6.69 2.83
CA SER A 232 16.18 6.89 4.22
C SER A 232 17.63 7.40 4.20
N PRO A 233 17.91 8.54 4.84
CA PRO A 233 19.25 9.17 4.82
C PRO A 233 20.35 8.28 5.41
N PHE A 234 19.98 7.20 6.11
CA PHE A 234 20.91 6.24 6.69
C PHE A 234 21.46 5.21 5.69
N TRP A 235 20.86 5.05 4.51
CA TRP A 235 21.32 4.09 3.50
C TRP A 235 22.22 4.69 2.42
N SER A 236 22.32 6.02 2.34
CA SER A 236 23.20 6.69 1.36
C SER A 236 24.70 6.57 1.68
N GLU A 237 25.08 6.29 2.93
CA GLU A 237 26.49 6.18 3.33
C GLU A 237 27.04 4.75 3.29
N ALA A 238 26.19 3.72 3.48
CA ALA A 238 26.64 2.33 3.52
C ALA A 238 27.09 1.77 2.16
N GLY A 239 26.80 2.47 1.05
CA GLY A 239 27.23 2.09 -0.30
C GLY A 239 28.44 2.88 -0.83
N ALA A 240 28.96 3.85 -0.07
CA ALA A 240 29.90 4.85 -0.58
C ALA A 240 31.19 4.95 0.26
N ALA A 241 31.77 3.82 0.69
CA ALA A 241 33.17 3.80 1.15
C ALA A 241 33.70 2.36 1.27
N LEU A 242 34.14 1.77 0.17
CA LEU A 242 35.30 0.89 0.25
C LEU A 242 36.51 1.72 -0.16
N PRO A 243 37.43 2.05 0.76
CA PRO A 243 38.68 2.70 0.38
C PRO A 243 39.48 1.74 -0.51
N VAL A 244 39.81 2.20 -1.72
CA VAL A 244 40.81 1.56 -2.58
C VAL A 244 42.12 1.54 -1.79
N PRO A 245 42.77 0.38 -1.58
CA PRO A 245 44.08 0.36 -0.94
C PRO A 245 45.05 1.16 -1.81
N SER A 246 45.59 2.24 -1.24
CA SER A 246 46.70 2.98 -1.80
C SER A 246 47.87 2.02 -2.01
N ALA A 247 48.22 1.79 -3.28
CA ALA A 247 49.46 1.12 -3.64
C ALA A 247 50.62 1.98 -3.15
N LEU A 248 51.17 1.63 -1.99
CA LEU A 248 52.49 2.06 -1.55
C LEU A 248 53.51 1.42 -2.48
N GLY A 249 54.17 2.26 -3.28
CA GLY A 249 55.34 1.86 -4.03
C GLY A 249 56.52 1.56 -3.11
N SER A 250 57.33 0.58 -3.52
CA SER A 250 58.78 0.57 -3.28
C SER A 250 59.45 -0.54 -4.09
N ARG A 251 60.07 -0.19 -5.21
CA ARG A 251 61.53 -0.27 -5.49
C ARG A 251 61.80 -0.09 -6.98
#